data_AF-A0A6M0QNW0-F1
#
_entry.id   AF-A0A6M0QNW0-F1
#
_cell.length_a   1.000
_cell.length_b   1.000
_cell.length_c   1.000
_cell.angle_alpha   90.00
_cell.angle_beta   90.00
_cell.angle_gamma   90.00
#
_symmetry.space_group_name_H-M   'P 1'
#
loop_
_entity.id
_entity.type
_entity.pdbx_description
1 polymer ?
#
loop_
_entity_poly.entity_id
_entity_poly.type
_entity_poly.pdbx_seq_one_letter_code
_entity_poly.pdbx_strand_id
1 'polypeptide(L)' 'MWILLFALTGLSQAEDLPQSPRIETAQAWDCADVSCKALGSCEEACYKLQQCGQSKRDGDNDGIPCENLCSRPCD' A
#
# COMPACT_ATOMS: atom_id res chain seq x y z
N MET A 1 21.13 -7.34 -54.84
CA MET A 1 20.26 -8.52 -54.75
C MET A 1 20.35 -9.04 -53.31
N TRP A 2 19.36 -8.69 -52.48
CA TRP A 2 18.95 -9.37 -51.23
C TRP A 2 19.80 -9.32 -49.94
N ILE A 3 20.64 -8.30 -49.68
CA ILE A 3 20.94 -7.87 -48.28
C ILE A 3 21.23 -6.35 -48.21
N LEU A 4 20.26 -5.51 -48.60
CA LEU A 4 20.31 -4.05 -48.35
C LEU A 4 18.90 -3.51 -47.98
N LEU A 5 18.18 -4.18 -47.07
CA LEU A 5 16.84 -3.74 -46.63
C LEU A 5 16.49 -4.01 -45.14
N PHE A 6 17.45 -4.30 -44.26
CA PHE A 6 17.16 -4.51 -42.83
C PHE A 6 18.18 -3.83 -41.91
N ALA A 7 18.35 -2.51 -42.03
CA ALA A 7 19.17 -1.73 -41.10
C ALA A 7 18.55 -0.36 -40.75
N LEU A 8 17.23 -0.29 -40.53
CA LEU A 8 16.56 0.93 -40.07
C LEU A 8 15.47 0.74 -38.99
N THR A 9 15.21 -0.48 -38.51
CA THR A 9 14.28 -0.68 -37.39
C THR A 9 15.03 -0.73 -36.07
N GLY A 10 15.46 0.45 -35.62
CA GLY A 10 15.70 0.65 -34.19
C GLY A 10 14.38 0.52 -33.45
N LEU A 11 14.11 -0.65 -32.88
CA LEU A 11 13.05 -0.88 -31.89
C LEU A 11 13.61 -1.87 -30.87
N SER A 12 14.39 -1.36 -29.92
CA SER A 12 14.61 -2.05 -28.66
C SER A 12 13.35 -1.82 -27.83
N GLN A 13 12.39 -2.73 -27.93
CA GLN A 13 11.21 -2.73 -27.09
C GLN A 13 11.65 -3.05 -25.65
N ALA A 14 11.66 -2.01 -24.81
CA ALA A 14 11.56 -2.18 -23.37
C ALA A 14 10.08 -2.45 -23.07
N GLU A 15 9.69 -3.72 -23.15
CA GLU A 15 8.36 -4.16 -22.76
C GLU A 15 8.34 -4.23 -21.23
N ASP A 16 7.81 -3.16 -20.63
CA ASP A 16 7.32 -3.10 -19.27
C ASP A 16 6.47 -4.35 -19.01
N LEU A 17 7.00 -5.27 -18.21
CA LEU A 17 6.26 -6.43 -17.78
C LEU A 17 5.11 -5.91 -16.91
N PRO A 18 3.84 -6.22 -17.25
CA PRO A 18 2.73 -5.87 -16.38
C PRO A 18 2.98 -6.57 -15.05
N GLN A 19 3.33 -5.78 -14.03
CA GLN A 19 3.47 -6.25 -12.67
C GLN A 19 2.15 -6.94 -12.32
N SER A 20 2.22 -8.27 -12.20
CA SER A 20 1.12 -9.16 -11.84
C SER A 20 0.20 -8.45 -10.85
N PRO A 21 -1.12 -8.37 -11.09
CA PRO A 21 -2.01 -7.81 -10.10
C PRO A 21 -1.85 -8.70 -8.88
N ARG A 22 -1.17 -8.17 -7.85
CA ARG A 22 -1.25 -8.76 -6.53
C ARG A 22 -2.74 -8.78 -6.27
N ILE A 23 -3.31 -9.98 -6.16
CA ILE A 23 -4.69 -10.10 -5.70
C ILE A 23 -4.62 -9.63 -4.25
N GLU A 24 -4.68 -8.31 -4.10
CA GLU A 24 -4.84 -7.63 -2.84
C GLU A 24 -6.26 -7.99 -2.45
N THR A 25 -6.41 -9.10 -1.74
CA THR A 25 -7.66 -9.43 -1.08
C THR A 25 -8.08 -8.17 -0.37
N ALA A 26 -9.15 -7.51 -0.84
CA ALA A 26 -9.61 -6.27 -0.26
C ALA A 26 -9.98 -6.56 1.19
N GLN A 27 -9.07 -6.27 2.12
CA GLN A 27 -9.31 -6.46 3.54
C GLN A 27 -10.34 -5.40 3.91
N ALA A 28 -11.56 -5.84 4.24
CA ALA A 28 -12.61 -4.95 4.70
C ALA A 28 -12.46 -4.76 6.21
N TRP A 29 -12.00 -3.58 6.63
CA TRP A 29 -11.93 -3.20 8.02
C TRP A 29 -13.21 -2.49 8.46
N ASP A 30 -13.58 -2.64 9.74
CA ASP A 30 -14.71 -1.94 10.35
C ASP A 30 -14.26 -0.86 11.33
N CYS A 31 -15.22 -0.10 11.83
CA CYS A 31 -15.01 0.89 12.88
C CYS A 31 -15.23 0.34 14.29
N ALA A 32 -15.11 -0.98 14.49
CA ALA A 32 -15.21 -1.56 15.82
C ALA A 32 -14.10 -0.99 16.71
N ASP A 33 -14.50 -0.68 17.94
CA ASP A 33 -13.63 -0.10 18.93
C ASP A 33 -12.88 -1.19 19.70
N VAL A 34 -11.71 -1.55 19.20
CA VAL A 34 -10.83 -2.56 19.81
C VAL A 34 -9.56 -1.91 20.38
N SER A 35 -8.75 -2.60 21.19
CA SER A 35 -7.47 -2.03 21.64
C SER A 35 -6.38 -2.15 20.56
N CYS A 36 -5.30 -1.36 20.62
CA CYS A 36 -4.16 -1.53 19.70
C CYS A 36 -3.54 -2.94 19.75
N LYS A 37 -3.67 -3.66 20.87
CA LYS A 37 -3.19 -5.04 21.03
C LYS A 37 -4.05 -6.07 20.28
N ALA A 38 -5.26 -5.69 19.88
CA ALA A 38 -6.20 -6.54 19.16
C ALA A 38 -6.18 -6.31 17.64
N LEU A 39 -5.50 -5.26 17.18
CA LEU A 39 -5.34 -4.97 15.76
C LEU A 39 -4.25 -5.87 15.15
N GLY A 40 -4.46 -6.28 13.91
CA GLY A 40 -3.56 -7.22 13.22
C GLY A 40 -2.49 -6.56 12.36
N SER A 41 -2.62 -5.26 12.07
CA SER A 41 -1.75 -4.56 11.11
C SER A 41 -1.73 -3.05 11.32
N CYS A 42 -0.67 -2.41 10.83
CA CYS A 42 -0.57 -0.95 10.84
C CYS A 42 -1.63 -0.32 9.91
N GLU A 43 -1.94 -0.98 8.79
CA GLU A 43 -2.92 -0.51 7.82
C GLU A 43 -4.35 -0.48 8.42
N GLU A 44 -4.70 -1.49 9.23
CA GLU A 44 -5.96 -1.49 9.99
C GLU A 44 -5.99 -0.38 11.05
N ALA A 45 -4.86 -0.14 11.74
CA ALA A 45 -4.75 0.96 12.71
C ALA A 45 -4.93 2.32 12.03
N CYS A 46 -4.33 2.51 10.87
CA CYS A 46 -4.49 3.68 10.03
C CYS A 46 -5.93 3.86 9.54
N TYR A 47 -6.59 2.79 9.11
CA TYR A 47 -8.01 2.84 8.76
C TYR A 47 -8.87 3.30 9.94
N LYS A 48 -8.64 2.75 11.14
CA LYS A 48 -9.41 3.14 12.33
C LYS A 48 -9.12 4.58 12.76
N LEU A 49 -7.88 5.07 12.60
CA LEU A 49 -7.55 6.48 12.85
C LEU A 49 -8.21 7.40 11.81
N GLN A 50 -7.96 7.19 10.52
CA GLN A 50 -8.35 8.10 9.44
C GLN A 50 -9.81 7.97 9.03
N GLN A 51 -10.29 6.74 8.80
CA GLN A 51 -11.64 6.49 8.25
C GLN A 51 -12.69 6.47 9.34
N CYS A 52 -12.34 5.97 10.53
CA CYS A 52 -13.27 5.88 11.67
C CYS A 52 -13.12 7.03 12.67
N GLY A 53 -12.12 7.92 12.51
CA GLY A 53 -11.91 9.07 13.38
C GLY A 53 -11.50 8.72 14.82
N GLN A 54 -10.95 7.53 15.05
CA GLN A 54 -10.60 7.07 16.39
C GLN A 54 -9.25 7.68 16.80
N SER A 55 -9.22 8.95 17.22
CA SER A 55 -8.00 9.66 17.62
C SER A 55 -7.18 8.93 18.68
N LYS A 56 -7.81 8.15 19.56
CA LYS A 56 -7.12 7.29 20.54
C LYS A 56 -6.12 6.28 19.98
N ARG A 57 -6.12 6.05 18.65
CA ARG A 57 -5.08 5.26 18.00
C ARG A 57 -3.73 5.98 18.06
N ASP A 58 -3.74 7.31 18.01
CA ASP A 58 -2.60 8.20 18.07
C ASP A 58 -2.71 9.06 19.33
N GLY A 59 -2.24 8.49 20.45
CA GLY A 59 -2.48 9.06 21.79
C GLY A 59 -1.70 10.35 22.05
N ASP A 60 -0.53 10.48 21.43
CA ASP A 60 0.37 11.62 21.52
C ASP A 60 0.27 12.58 20.33
N ASN A 61 -0.54 12.25 19.32
CA ASN A 61 -0.87 13.08 18.16
C ASN A 61 0.34 13.37 17.27
N ASP A 62 1.24 12.40 17.13
CA ASP A 62 2.43 12.49 16.28
C ASP A 62 2.17 11.98 14.84
N GLY A 63 0.98 11.44 14.60
CA GLY A 63 0.54 10.87 13.33
C GLY A 63 0.78 9.36 13.20
N ILE A 64 1.41 8.71 14.18
CA ILE A 64 1.74 7.28 14.19
C ILE A 64 0.73 6.52 15.06
N PRO A 65 -0.32 5.89 14.48
CA PRO A 65 -1.27 5.15 15.30
C PRO A 65 -0.66 3.86 15.83
N CYS A 66 -0.98 3.51 17.07
CA CYS A 66 -0.68 2.22 17.66
C CYS A 66 0.79 1.80 17.42
N GLU A 67 1.76 2.52 17.99
CA GLU A 67 3.22 2.34 17.77
C GLU A 67 3.78 0.90 18.01
N ASN A 68 2.99 0.01 18.60
CA ASN A 68 3.33 -1.42 18.65
C ASN A 68 3.19 -2.14 17.29
N LEU A 69 2.47 -1.54 16.34
CA LEU A 69 2.23 -2.04 14.98
C LEU A 69 2.85 -1.12 13.92
N CYS A 70 2.82 0.19 14.15
CA CYS A 70 3.33 1.19 13.22
C CYS A 70 4.67 1.76 13.67
N SER A 71 5.53 2.10 12.71
CA SER A 71 6.80 2.82 12.95
C SER A 71 6.91 4.12 12.15
N ARG A 72 5.81 4.53 11.51
CA ARG A 72 5.70 5.73 10.67
C ARG A 72 4.25 6.23 10.65
N PRO A 73 4.02 7.49 10.29
CA PRO A 73 2.67 8.01 10.08
C PRO A 73 1.94 7.25 8.98
N CYS A 74 0.61 7.32 9.00
CA CYS A 74 -0.20 6.73 7.95
C CYS A 74 0.01 7.46 6.61
N ASP A 75 0.32 6.69 5.57
CA ASP A 75 0.50 7.16 4.19
C ASP A 75 -0.84 7.46 3.47
#